data_AF-K6T897-F1
#
_entry.id   AF-K6T897-F1
#
_cell.length_a   1.000
_cell.length_b   1.000
_cell.length_c   1.000
_cell.angle_alpha   90.00
_cell.angle_beta   90.00
_cell.angle_gamma   90.00
#
_symmetry.space_group_name_H-M   'P 1'
#
loop_
_entity.id
_entity.type
_entity.pdbx_description
1 polymer ?
#
loop_
_entity_poly.entity_id
_entity_poly.type
_entity_poly.pdbx_seq_one_letter_code
_entity_poly.pdbx_strand_id
1 'polypeptide(L)'
;MNKEEMIRKEIRLIVRELGLLNYNCFNSGLTLAQAHILNYLRQNGKTPFNELLINLGIDKASLSRIVSNMEAKNYLELKKSENDKRMKDIHLLPLGLTTINDGDYKANTFMNEILDLGDSEDIDNIVRTFKVFRILALKNNLRKNDSRILIEKISENYMDDAIKLATEVFTNEQGIPAELIAIDANLKPIWWCARVGEDVIGVVATWKEKDRWKWGRFAIDKRLRGLGLGQKMAIHSLKEIFRQYTDELYIEAREVTVNMLIKFGCKVIGETEEFYGEPITPIFLNKELFDEHLKSYI
;
A
#
# COMPACT_ATOMS: atom_id res chain seq x y z
N MET A 1 -23.04 -28.79 1.57
CA MET A 1 -21.97 -27.88 2.04
C MET A 1 -22.23 -26.54 1.38
N ASN A 2 -22.43 -25.47 2.15
CA ASN A 2 -22.59 -24.13 1.57
C ASN A 2 -21.24 -23.59 1.05
N LYS A 3 -21.27 -22.47 0.33
CA LYS A 3 -20.07 -21.90 -0.31
C LYS A 3 -19.00 -21.55 0.73
N GLU A 4 -19.40 -21.05 1.89
CA GLU A 4 -18.52 -20.67 2.99
C GLU A 4 -17.79 -21.87 3.60
N GLU A 5 -18.49 -22.99 3.78
CA GLU A 5 -17.91 -24.26 4.22
C GLU A 5 -16.93 -24.82 3.19
N MET A 6 -17.26 -24.73 1.89
CA MET A 6 -16.36 -25.15 0.81
C MET A 6 -15.06 -24.36 0.85
N ILE A 7 -15.13 -23.02 0.89
CA ILE A 7 -13.94 -22.16 0.94
C ILE A 7 -13.08 -22.47 2.17
N ARG A 8 -13.69 -22.60 3.36
CA ARG A 8 -12.93 -22.93 4.59
C ARG A 8 -12.27 -24.31 4.52
N LYS A 9 -12.94 -25.30 3.92
CA LYS A 9 -12.38 -26.63 3.71
C LYS A 9 -11.17 -26.55 2.79
N GLU A 10 -11.28 -25.86 1.65
CA GLU A 10 -10.18 -25.72 0.69
C GLU A 10 -8.97 -25.01 1.30
N ILE A 11 -9.17 -23.92 2.04
CA ILE A 11 -8.07 -23.23 2.75
C ILE A 11 -7.32 -24.20 3.67
N ARG A 12 -8.04 -25.02 4.47
CA ARG A 12 -7.41 -25.98 5.38
C ARG A 12 -6.65 -27.07 4.63
N LEU A 13 -7.18 -27.55 3.51
CA LEU A 13 -6.51 -28.56 2.69
C LEU A 13 -5.25 -27.97 2.04
N ILE A 14 -5.32 -26.77 1.48
CA ILE A 14 -4.17 -26.06 0.90
C ILE A 14 -3.09 -25.79 1.97
N VAL A 15 -3.47 -25.41 3.18
CA VAL A 15 -2.53 -25.26 4.32
C VAL A 15 -1.75 -26.55 4.59
N ARG A 16 -2.40 -27.72 4.43
CA ARG A 16 -1.77 -29.04 4.57
C ARG A 16 -0.87 -29.34 3.37
N GLU A 17 -1.38 -29.25 2.14
CA GLU A 17 -0.64 -29.62 0.93
C GLU A 17 0.60 -28.74 0.71
N LEU A 18 0.51 -27.45 1.04
CA LEU A 18 1.63 -26.50 0.91
C LEU A 18 2.58 -26.51 2.13
N GLY A 19 2.30 -27.37 3.13
CA GLY A 19 3.14 -27.52 4.32
C GLY A 19 3.24 -26.26 5.18
N LEU A 20 2.21 -25.40 5.20
CA LEU A 20 2.26 -24.06 5.81
C LEU A 20 2.38 -24.08 7.34
N LEU A 21 2.05 -25.20 7.97
CA LEU A 21 2.18 -25.38 9.43
C LEU A 21 3.55 -25.96 9.84
N ASN A 22 4.38 -26.36 8.88
CA ASN A 22 5.68 -26.98 9.14
C ASN A 22 6.79 -25.92 9.23
N TYR A 23 7.95 -26.34 9.75
CA TYR A 23 9.16 -25.51 9.78
C TYR A 23 9.75 -25.22 8.38
N ASN A 24 9.17 -25.81 7.33
CA ASN A 24 9.66 -25.78 5.97
C ASN A 24 8.53 -25.44 5.00
N CYS A 25 7.91 -24.25 5.15
CA CYS A 25 6.79 -23.86 4.29
C CYS A 25 7.26 -23.80 2.83
N PHE A 26 6.50 -24.37 1.90
CA PHE A 26 6.88 -24.43 0.48
C PHE A 26 8.29 -25.04 0.22
N ASN A 27 8.80 -25.88 1.11
CA ASN A 27 10.17 -26.40 1.04
C ASN A 27 11.29 -25.33 1.09
N SER A 28 11.02 -24.14 1.64
CA SER A 28 11.94 -22.98 1.68
C SER A 28 13.04 -23.03 2.74
N GLY A 29 12.99 -23.92 3.72
CA GLY A 29 13.84 -23.94 4.91
C GLY A 29 13.43 -22.94 5.99
N LEU A 30 12.30 -22.26 5.81
CA LEU A 30 11.75 -21.25 6.71
C LEU A 30 10.36 -21.64 7.20
N THR A 31 10.00 -21.16 8.40
CA THR A 31 8.59 -21.12 8.80
C THR A 31 7.88 -20.03 8.00
N LEU A 32 6.56 -20.15 7.83
CA LEU A 32 5.76 -19.12 7.13
C LEU A 32 5.93 -17.74 7.76
N ALA A 33 5.99 -17.65 9.09
CA ALA A 33 6.20 -16.38 9.79
C ALA A 33 7.61 -15.80 9.57
N GLN A 34 8.64 -16.64 9.52
CA GLN A 34 10.01 -16.18 9.20
C GLN A 34 10.08 -15.64 7.78
N ALA A 35 9.55 -16.39 6.81
CA ALA A 35 9.49 -15.95 5.41
C ALA A 35 8.73 -14.62 5.28
N HIS A 36 7.57 -14.51 5.95
CA HIS A 36 6.78 -13.27 5.92
C HIS A 36 7.51 -12.07 6.53
N ILE A 37 8.22 -12.25 7.66
CA ILE A 37 9.02 -11.18 8.28
C ILE A 37 10.17 -10.76 7.35
N LEU A 38 10.92 -11.72 6.79
CA LEU A 38 12.06 -11.41 5.92
C LEU A 38 11.62 -10.71 4.63
N ASN A 39 10.53 -11.16 3.99
CA ASN A 39 9.97 -10.52 2.81
C ASN A 39 9.48 -9.11 3.12
N TYR A 40 8.77 -8.94 4.25
CA TYR A 40 8.33 -7.62 4.69
C TYR A 40 9.50 -6.66 4.87
N LEU A 41 10.58 -7.08 5.55
CA LEU A 41 11.77 -6.27 5.76
C LEU A 41 12.55 -6.02 4.46
N ARG A 42 12.57 -6.99 3.54
CA ARG A 42 13.19 -6.84 2.22
C ARG A 42 12.51 -5.73 1.42
N GLN A 43 11.18 -5.67 1.46
CA GLN A 43 10.40 -4.66 0.74
C GLN A 43 10.38 -3.30 1.46
N ASN A 44 10.18 -3.29 2.78
CA ASN A 44 9.98 -2.05 3.57
C ASN A 44 11.28 -1.44 4.10
N GLY A 45 12.38 -2.18 4.11
CA GLY A 45 13.61 -1.80 4.78
C GLY A 45 13.48 -1.86 6.31
N LYS A 46 14.17 -0.94 7.01
CA LYS A 46 14.10 -0.88 8.48
C LYS A 46 12.66 -0.62 8.92
N THR A 47 12.13 -1.50 9.76
CA THR A 47 10.70 -1.50 10.10
C THR A 47 10.51 -1.47 11.62
N PRO A 48 9.70 -0.55 12.18
CA PRO A 48 9.37 -0.56 13.60
C PRO A 48 8.72 -1.88 14.03
N PHE A 49 9.10 -2.41 15.20
CA PHE A 49 8.51 -3.65 15.72
C PHE A 49 6.96 -3.60 15.77
N ASN A 50 6.41 -2.43 16.13
CA ASN A 50 4.96 -2.23 16.22
C ASN A 50 4.26 -2.27 14.84
N GLU A 51 4.96 -1.87 13.77
CA GLU A 51 4.43 -1.96 12.42
C GLU A 51 4.30 -3.42 11.97
N LEU A 52 5.32 -4.27 12.21
CA LEU A 52 5.21 -5.70 11.95
C LEU A 52 4.09 -6.35 12.77
N LEU A 53 3.95 -5.97 14.05
CA LEU A 53 2.88 -6.47 14.91
C LEU A 53 1.49 -6.21 14.30
N ILE A 54 1.27 -4.98 13.83
CA ILE A 54 0.00 -4.54 13.24
C ILE A 54 -0.24 -5.21 11.88
N ASN A 55 0.78 -5.36 11.05
CA ASN A 55 0.62 -5.84 9.67
C ASN A 55 0.54 -7.37 9.57
N LEU A 56 1.31 -8.10 10.38
CA LEU A 56 1.37 -9.57 10.31
C LEU A 56 0.22 -10.27 11.04
N GLY A 57 -0.47 -9.58 11.94
CA GLY A 57 -1.56 -10.17 12.74
C GLY A 57 -1.07 -11.26 13.71
N ILE A 58 0.21 -11.24 14.07
CA ILE A 58 0.84 -12.11 15.06
C ILE A 58 0.76 -11.42 16.42
N ASP A 59 0.51 -12.15 17.51
CA ASP A 59 0.55 -11.57 18.85
C ASP A 59 1.97 -11.15 19.27
N LYS A 60 2.05 -10.23 20.24
CA LYS A 60 3.33 -9.64 20.66
C LYS A 60 4.32 -10.68 21.20
N ALA A 61 3.86 -11.68 21.93
CA ALA A 61 4.74 -12.70 22.53
C ALA A 61 5.31 -13.60 21.44
N SER A 62 4.48 -14.04 20.50
CA SER A 62 4.89 -14.84 19.35
C SER A 62 5.87 -14.09 18.45
N LEU A 63 5.57 -12.83 18.09
CA LEU A 63 6.46 -12.03 17.25
C LEU A 63 7.81 -11.80 17.92
N SER A 64 7.82 -11.47 19.22
CA SER A 64 9.05 -11.30 19.99
C SER A 64 9.91 -12.56 19.96
N ARG A 65 9.30 -13.74 20.20
CA ARG A 65 10.01 -15.02 20.18
C ARG A 65 10.59 -15.33 18.80
N ILE A 66 9.85 -15.07 17.73
CA ILE A 66 10.30 -15.31 16.35
C ILE A 66 11.48 -14.38 16.02
N VAL A 67 11.36 -13.09 16.31
CA VAL A 67 12.41 -12.09 16.09
C VAL A 67 13.68 -12.45 16.87
N SER A 68 13.60 -12.77 18.16
CA SER A 68 14.78 -13.19 18.94
C SER A 68 15.47 -14.43 18.37
N ASN A 69 14.71 -15.41 17.88
CA ASN A 69 15.27 -16.59 17.24
C ASN A 69 15.96 -16.27 15.90
N MET A 70 15.43 -15.32 15.13
CA MET A 70 16.03 -14.88 13.87
C MET A 70 17.27 -14.00 14.11
N GLU A 71 17.26 -13.19 15.17
CA GLU A 71 18.41 -12.41 15.63
C GLU A 71 19.56 -13.32 16.06
N ALA A 72 19.28 -14.38 16.83
CA ALA A 72 20.28 -15.40 17.20
C ALA A 72 20.90 -16.12 15.99
N LYS A 73 20.19 -16.17 14.85
CA LYS A 73 20.68 -16.72 13.58
C LYS A 73 21.35 -15.67 12.69
N ASN A 74 21.49 -14.43 13.16
CA ASN A 74 22.07 -13.31 12.42
C ASN A 74 21.29 -12.98 11.13
N TYR A 75 19.99 -13.25 11.09
CA TYR A 75 19.13 -12.91 9.94
C TYR A 75 18.65 -11.46 10.00
N LEU A 76 18.48 -10.93 11.20
CA LEU A 76 18.04 -9.57 11.48
C LEU A 76 18.68 -9.08 12.78
N GLU A 77 18.55 -7.78 13.05
CA GLU A 77 18.95 -7.18 14.33
C GLU A 77 17.89 -6.17 14.82
N LEU A 78 17.79 -6.00 16.14
CA LEU A 78 16.98 -4.96 16.77
C LEU A 78 17.83 -3.75 17.17
N LYS A 79 17.56 -2.59 16.58
CA LYS A 79 18.21 -1.31 16.91
C LYS A 79 17.22 -0.35 17.56
N LYS A 80 17.71 0.56 18.42
CA LYS A 80 16.87 1.65 18.94
C LYS A 80 16.47 2.55 17.78
N SER A 81 15.20 2.92 17.70
CA SER A 81 14.75 3.79 16.62
C SER A 81 15.40 5.18 16.73
N GLU A 82 15.76 5.73 15.58
CA GLU A 82 16.32 7.08 15.46
C GLU A 82 15.28 8.15 15.79
N ASN A 83 14.00 7.87 15.48
CA ASN A 83 12.90 8.81 15.63
C ASN A 83 12.24 8.76 17.02
N ASP A 84 12.18 7.59 17.65
CA ASP A 84 11.71 7.41 19.02
C ASP A 84 12.56 6.38 19.76
N LYS A 85 13.45 6.83 20.66
CA LYS A 85 14.36 5.96 21.43
C LYS A 85 13.65 4.91 22.29
N ARG A 86 12.33 5.03 22.50
CA ARG A 86 11.49 4.04 23.21
C ARG A 86 11.09 2.87 22.30
N MET A 87 11.17 3.05 20.98
CA MET A 87 10.86 2.05 19.98
C MET A 87 12.13 1.31 19.51
N LYS A 88 11.92 0.11 18.99
CA LYS A 88 12.97 -0.67 18.32
C LYS A 88 12.59 -0.88 16.86
N ASP A 89 13.55 -0.64 15.99
CA ASP A 89 13.47 -0.92 14.57
C ASP A 89 14.18 -2.25 14.31
N ILE A 90 13.60 -3.03 13.41
CA ILE A 90 14.15 -4.30 12.95
C ILE A 90 14.85 -4.05 11.62
N HIS A 91 16.10 -4.49 11.53
CA HIS A 91 16.92 -4.35 10.34
C HIS A 91 17.22 -5.74 9.77
N LEU A 92 16.97 -5.92 8.48
CA LEU A 92 17.39 -7.12 7.76
C LEU A 92 18.92 -7.13 7.61
N LEU A 93 19.55 -8.26 7.89
CA LEU A 93 20.99 -8.45 7.73
C LEU A 93 21.31 -9.20 6.43
N PRO A 94 22.56 -9.11 5.90
CA PRO A 94 22.95 -9.78 4.66
C PRO A 94 22.69 -11.30 4.65
N LEU A 95 22.91 -11.97 5.78
CA LEU A 95 22.60 -13.41 5.90
C LEU A 95 21.09 -13.67 5.83
N GLY A 96 20.26 -12.83 6.44
CA GLY A 96 18.81 -12.93 6.33
C GLY A 96 18.32 -12.71 4.91
N LEU A 97 18.90 -11.74 4.19
CA LEU A 97 18.60 -11.50 2.78
C LEU A 97 18.99 -12.70 1.89
N THR A 98 20.17 -13.27 2.11
CA THR A 98 20.61 -14.47 1.39
C THR A 98 19.69 -15.66 1.70
N THR A 99 19.28 -15.80 2.95
CA THR A 99 18.40 -16.88 3.41
C THR A 99 17.01 -16.78 2.77
N ILE A 100 16.40 -15.59 2.71
CA ILE A 100 15.08 -15.44 2.07
C ILE A 100 15.16 -15.63 0.56
N ASN A 101 16.25 -15.22 -0.09
CA ASN A 101 16.42 -15.43 -1.53
C ASN A 101 16.56 -16.93 -1.88
N ASP A 102 17.33 -17.69 -1.10
CA ASP A 102 17.40 -19.16 -1.24
C ASP A 102 16.05 -19.82 -0.93
N GLY A 103 15.35 -19.35 0.11
CA GLY A 103 14.02 -19.81 0.47
C GLY A 103 12.98 -19.57 -0.62
N ASP A 104 12.97 -18.38 -1.23
CA ASP A 104 12.08 -18.02 -2.34
C ASP A 104 12.41 -18.84 -3.59
N TYR A 105 13.69 -19.09 -3.89
CA TYR A 105 14.08 -19.96 -5.01
C TYR A 105 13.52 -21.38 -4.86
N LYS A 106 13.65 -21.96 -3.66
CA LYS A 106 13.10 -23.29 -3.34
C LYS A 106 11.57 -23.29 -3.36
N ALA A 107 10.94 -22.26 -2.80
CA ALA A 107 9.49 -22.10 -2.83
C ALA A 107 8.94 -21.98 -4.26
N ASN A 108 9.63 -21.24 -5.13
CA ASN A 108 9.26 -21.11 -6.54
C ASN A 108 9.44 -22.44 -7.29
N THR A 109 10.51 -23.19 -7.01
CA THR A 109 10.71 -24.53 -7.59
C THR A 109 9.54 -25.45 -7.21
N PHE A 110 9.20 -25.51 -5.92
CA PHE A 110 8.06 -26.28 -5.41
C PHE A 110 6.72 -25.82 -6.02
N MET A 111 6.50 -24.51 -6.16
CA MET A 111 5.29 -23.99 -6.81
C MET A 111 5.22 -24.35 -8.29
N ASN A 112 6.33 -24.28 -9.02
CA ASN A 112 6.36 -24.66 -10.44
C ASN A 112 6.04 -26.14 -10.63
N GLU A 113 6.55 -27.02 -9.78
CA GLU A 113 6.19 -28.46 -9.80
C GLU A 113 4.67 -28.68 -9.67
N ILE A 114 3.95 -27.81 -8.96
CA ILE A 114 2.49 -27.86 -8.83
C ILE A 114 1.81 -27.27 -10.06
N LEU A 115 2.26 -26.08 -10.51
CA LEU A 115 1.63 -25.36 -11.62
C LEU A 115 1.80 -26.10 -12.95
N ASP A 116 2.92 -26.81 -13.14
CA ASP A 116 3.20 -27.64 -14.33
C ASP A 116 2.23 -28.85 -14.46
N LEU A 117 1.44 -29.15 -13.43
CA LEU A 117 0.38 -30.17 -13.47
C LEU A 117 -0.96 -29.63 -14.01
N GLY A 118 -1.11 -28.30 -14.13
CA GLY A 118 -2.28 -27.63 -14.70
C GLY A 118 -2.01 -27.08 -16.10
N ASP A 119 -3.02 -26.50 -16.72
CA ASP A 119 -2.86 -25.73 -17.95
C ASP A 119 -2.68 -24.22 -17.69
N SER A 120 -2.30 -23.45 -18.72
CA SER A 120 -2.06 -22.01 -18.57
C SER A 120 -3.30 -21.22 -18.17
N GLU A 121 -4.49 -21.66 -18.59
CA GLU A 121 -5.75 -20.97 -18.27
C GLU A 121 -6.10 -21.17 -16.78
N ASP A 122 -5.90 -22.39 -16.27
CA ASP A 122 -6.04 -22.71 -14.85
C ASP A 122 -5.09 -21.88 -13.99
N ILE A 123 -3.82 -21.72 -14.40
CA ILE A 123 -2.83 -20.92 -13.66
C ILE A 123 -3.27 -19.45 -13.56
N ASP A 124 -3.68 -18.84 -14.67
CA ASP A 124 -4.15 -17.45 -14.69
C ASP A 124 -5.41 -17.27 -13.83
N ASN A 125 -6.33 -18.24 -13.90
CA ASN A 125 -7.54 -18.26 -13.10
C ASN A 125 -7.24 -18.40 -11.60
N ILE A 126 -6.27 -19.23 -11.22
CA ILE A 126 -5.80 -19.41 -9.84
C ILE A 126 -5.25 -18.08 -9.31
N VAL A 127 -4.31 -17.47 -10.03
CA VAL A 127 -3.69 -16.19 -9.64
C VAL A 127 -4.75 -15.11 -9.46
N ARG A 128 -5.66 -14.98 -10.43
CA ARG A 128 -6.78 -14.03 -10.36
C ARG A 128 -7.67 -14.29 -9.15
N THR A 129 -8.05 -15.53 -8.91
CA THR A 129 -8.98 -15.91 -7.85
C THR A 129 -8.39 -15.68 -6.47
N PHE A 130 -7.13 -16.07 -6.25
CA PHE A 130 -6.41 -15.78 -5.00
C PHE A 130 -6.29 -14.27 -4.76
N LYS A 131 -5.97 -13.49 -5.80
CA LYS A 131 -5.89 -12.03 -5.69
C LYS A 131 -7.24 -11.42 -5.30
N VAL A 132 -8.33 -11.85 -5.94
CA VAL A 132 -9.69 -11.38 -5.61
C VAL A 132 -10.04 -11.74 -4.17
N PHE A 133 -9.84 -13.00 -3.77
CA PHE A 133 -10.16 -13.46 -2.42
C PHE A 133 -9.36 -12.70 -1.35
N ARG A 134 -8.05 -12.52 -1.56
CA ARG A 134 -7.17 -11.73 -0.70
C ARG A 134 -7.67 -10.30 -0.52
N ILE A 135 -8.09 -9.65 -1.60
CA ILE A 135 -8.55 -8.25 -1.55
C ILE A 135 -9.91 -8.14 -0.84
N LEU A 136 -10.81 -9.11 -1.02
CA LEU A 136 -12.07 -9.15 -0.26
C LEU A 136 -11.81 -9.33 1.24
N ALA A 137 -10.88 -10.21 1.62
CA ALA A 137 -10.47 -10.40 3.00
C ALA A 137 -9.83 -9.12 3.57
N LEU A 138 -8.94 -8.47 2.81
CA LEU A 138 -8.34 -7.18 3.17
C LEU A 138 -9.42 -6.12 3.41
N LYS A 139 -10.34 -5.93 2.46
CA LYS A 139 -11.44 -4.97 2.56
C LYS A 139 -12.30 -5.22 3.80
N ASN A 140 -12.66 -6.47 4.07
CA ASN A 140 -13.43 -6.83 5.26
C ASN A 140 -12.68 -6.49 6.56
N ASN A 141 -11.37 -6.74 6.60
CA ASN A 141 -10.57 -6.43 7.78
C ASN A 141 -10.40 -4.91 7.98
N LEU A 142 -10.15 -4.16 6.90
CA LEU A 142 -10.05 -2.69 6.95
C LEU A 142 -11.36 -2.01 7.34
N ARG A 143 -12.52 -2.60 7.01
CA ARG A 143 -13.83 -2.12 7.51
C ARG A 143 -13.96 -2.19 9.03
N LYS A 144 -13.31 -3.19 9.65
CA LYS A 144 -13.38 -3.43 11.10
C LYS A 144 -12.30 -2.66 11.85
N ASN A 145 -11.10 -2.60 11.27
CA ASN A 145 -9.96 -1.91 11.83
C ASN A 145 -9.02 -1.47 10.70
N ASP A 146 -8.85 -0.16 10.56
CA ASP A 146 -7.99 0.45 9.57
C ASP A 146 -6.61 0.86 10.11
N SER A 147 -6.25 0.44 11.32
CA SER A 147 -4.94 0.72 11.94
C SER A 147 -3.74 0.18 11.13
N ARG A 148 -3.99 -0.71 10.17
CA ARG A 148 -2.97 -1.24 9.25
C ARG A 148 -2.70 -0.30 8.06
N ILE A 149 -3.53 0.72 7.84
CA ILE A 149 -3.32 1.69 6.78
C ILE A 149 -2.27 2.69 7.24
N LEU A 150 -1.14 2.69 6.54
CA LEU A 150 -0.08 3.67 6.72
C LEU A 150 -0.15 4.67 5.57
N ILE A 151 -0.09 5.96 5.91
CA ILE A 151 -0.04 7.04 4.93
C ILE A 151 1.23 7.81 5.19
N GLU A 152 2.09 7.87 4.18
CA GLU A 152 3.44 8.44 4.30
C GLU A 152 3.93 8.97 2.96
N LYS A 153 5.00 9.76 3.00
CA LYS A 153 5.78 10.07 1.80
C LYS A 153 6.30 8.77 1.21
N ILE A 154 6.24 8.65 -0.10
CA ILE A 154 6.65 7.44 -0.78
C ILE A 154 8.16 7.22 -0.59
N SER A 155 8.54 5.98 -0.30
CA SER A 155 9.93 5.53 -0.41
C SER A 155 10.21 4.99 -1.81
N GLU A 156 11.48 4.95 -2.21
CA GLU A 156 11.89 4.45 -3.53
C GLU A 156 11.34 3.04 -3.81
N ASN A 157 11.29 2.19 -2.78
CA ASN A 157 10.80 0.80 -2.88
C ASN A 157 9.32 0.68 -3.29
N TYR A 158 8.53 1.75 -3.17
CA TYR A 158 7.11 1.74 -3.52
C TYR A 158 6.76 2.60 -4.74
N MET A 159 7.75 3.28 -5.34
CA MET A 159 7.49 4.20 -6.45
C MET A 159 6.84 3.48 -7.63
N ASP A 160 7.39 2.33 -8.03
CA ASP A 160 6.86 1.56 -9.16
C ASP A 160 5.42 1.09 -8.91
N ASP A 161 5.10 0.63 -7.69
CA ASP A 161 3.76 0.22 -7.31
C ASP A 161 2.76 1.38 -7.30
N ALA A 162 3.21 2.57 -6.89
CA ALA A 162 2.38 3.77 -6.91
C ALA A 162 2.11 4.28 -8.32
N ILE A 163 3.12 4.28 -9.19
CA ILE A 163 2.95 4.60 -10.62
C ILE A 163 2.05 3.56 -11.29
N LYS A 164 2.20 2.28 -10.96
CA LYS A 164 1.33 1.21 -11.44
C LYS A 164 -0.12 1.43 -10.99
N LEU A 165 -0.36 1.75 -9.71
CA LEU A 165 -1.69 2.05 -9.22
C LEU A 165 -2.30 3.29 -9.92
N ALA A 166 -1.51 4.35 -10.09
CA ALA A 166 -1.96 5.53 -10.83
C ALA A 166 -2.34 5.16 -12.27
N THR A 167 -1.50 4.38 -12.96
CA THR A 167 -1.76 3.90 -14.33
C THR A 167 -3.01 3.04 -14.41
N GLU A 168 -3.19 2.10 -13.48
CA GLU A 168 -4.40 1.28 -13.40
C GLU A 168 -5.66 2.15 -13.25
N VAL A 169 -5.62 3.22 -12.45
CA VAL A 169 -6.79 4.08 -12.22
C VAL A 169 -7.02 5.09 -13.35
N PHE A 170 -5.99 5.79 -13.81
CA PHE A 170 -6.17 6.84 -14.81
C PHE A 170 -6.27 6.26 -16.23
N THR A 171 -5.43 5.29 -16.60
CA THR A 171 -5.48 4.70 -17.95
C THR A 171 -6.56 3.64 -18.07
N ASN A 172 -6.53 2.62 -17.22
CA ASN A 172 -7.41 1.46 -17.45
C ASN A 172 -8.87 1.73 -17.04
N GLU A 173 -9.12 2.60 -16.06
CA GLU A 173 -10.49 2.93 -15.63
C GLU A 173 -11.05 4.18 -16.31
N GLN A 174 -10.22 5.20 -16.52
CA GLN A 174 -10.68 6.51 -17.01
C GLN A 174 -10.28 6.81 -18.45
N GLY A 175 -9.55 5.91 -19.12
CA GLY A 175 -9.15 6.07 -20.52
C GLY A 175 -8.11 7.17 -20.78
N ILE A 176 -7.42 7.65 -19.74
CA ILE A 176 -6.39 8.69 -19.89
C ILE A 176 -5.08 8.03 -20.37
N PRO A 177 -4.47 8.50 -21.48
CA PRO A 177 -3.19 7.99 -21.96
C PRO A 177 -2.11 7.97 -20.87
N ALA A 178 -1.35 6.87 -20.78
CA ALA A 178 -0.38 6.67 -19.71
C ALA A 178 0.74 7.74 -19.71
N GLU A 179 1.05 8.30 -20.88
CA GLU A 179 2.03 9.36 -21.07
C GLU A 179 1.64 10.64 -20.33
N LEU A 180 0.34 10.88 -20.12
CA LEU A 180 -0.19 12.04 -19.40
C LEU A 180 -0.16 11.85 -17.88
N ILE A 181 0.15 10.65 -17.38
CA ILE A 181 0.23 10.33 -15.95
C ILE A 181 1.62 10.66 -15.40
N ALA A 182 2.66 10.54 -16.22
CA ALA A 182 4.00 10.94 -15.83
C ALA A 182 4.01 12.41 -15.37
N ILE A 183 4.82 12.70 -14.34
CA ILE A 183 5.15 14.07 -13.96
C ILE A 183 6.62 14.25 -14.32
N ASP A 184 6.95 15.36 -14.97
CA ASP A 184 8.34 15.69 -15.30
C ASP A 184 9.20 15.70 -14.02
N ALA A 185 10.25 14.87 -14.01
CA ALA A 185 11.17 14.72 -12.88
C ALA A 185 11.87 16.04 -12.53
N ASN A 186 12.03 16.97 -13.48
CA ASN A 186 12.60 18.30 -13.24
C ASN A 186 11.72 19.16 -12.32
N LEU A 187 10.42 18.87 -12.24
CA LEU A 187 9.49 19.53 -11.32
C LEU A 187 9.62 19.03 -9.88
N LYS A 188 10.46 18.00 -9.65
CA LYS A 188 10.74 17.38 -8.34
C LYS A 188 9.44 17.05 -7.59
N PRO A 189 8.56 16.23 -8.18
CA PRO A 189 7.27 15.92 -7.55
C PRO A 189 7.48 15.22 -6.22
N ILE A 190 6.64 15.56 -5.24
CA ILE A 190 6.60 14.89 -3.95
C ILE A 190 5.36 14.00 -3.95
N TRP A 191 5.56 12.73 -3.61
CA TRP A 191 4.54 11.70 -3.67
C TRP A 191 4.27 11.17 -2.26
N TRP A 192 3.00 10.85 -2.01
CA TRP A 192 2.55 10.10 -0.85
C TRP A 192 1.81 8.86 -1.32
N CYS A 193 1.94 7.79 -0.54
CA CYS A 193 1.16 6.58 -0.72
C CYS A 193 0.37 6.27 0.55
N ALA A 194 -0.80 5.66 0.36
CA ALA A 194 -1.42 4.85 1.40
C ALA A 194 -1.08 3.39 1.13
N ARG A 195 -0.55 2.67 2.11
CA ARG A 195 -0.23 1.24 2.00
C ARG A 195 -0.77 0.42 3.16
N VAL A 196 -0.95 -0.88 2.92
CA VAL A 196 -1.20 -1.88 3.95
C VAL A 196 -0.20 -3.02 3.75
N GLY A 197 0.69 -3.18 4.71
CA GLY A 197 1.86 -4.03 4.55
C GLY A 197 2.69 -3.60 3.34
N GLU A 198 2.72 -4.46 2.33
CA GLU A 198 3.45 -4.29 1.07
C GLU A 198 2.57 -3.78 -0.08
N ASP A 199 1.25 -3.68 0.10
CA ASP A 199 0.35 -3.21 -0.96
C ASP A 199 0.20 -1.68 -0.94
N VAL A 200 0.54 -1.00 -2.03
CA VAL A 200 0.11 0.38 -2.29
C VAL A 200 -1.37 0.38 -2.68
N ILE A 201 -2.19 1.05 -1.88
CA ILE A 201 -3.66 1.09 -2.03
C ILE A 201 -4.21 2.50 -2.31
N GLY A 202 -3.34 3.50 -2.26
CA GLY A 202 -3.62 4.88 -2.67
C GLY A 202 -2.34 5.62 -3.02
N VAL A 203 -2.43 6.58 -3.95
CA VAL A 203 -1.31 7.43 -4.39
C VAL A 203 -1.80 8.87 -4.59
N VAL A 204 -0.92 9.85 -4.31
CA VAL A 204 -1.13 11.26 -4.58
C VAL A 204 0.21 11.98 -4.74
N ALA A 205 0.24 13.01 -5.57
CA ALA A 205 1.43 13.81 -5.83
C ALA A 205 1.15 15.31 -5.70
N THR A 206 2.20 16.06 -5.38
CA THR A 206 2.26 17.51 -5.55
C THR A 206 3.50 17.90 -6.32
N TRP A 207 3.42 18.97 -7.11
CA TRP A 207 4.54 19.54 -7.86
C TRP A 207 4.30 21.01 -8.09
N LYS A 208 5.36 21.77 -8.39
CA LYS A 208 5.25 23.19 -8.75
C LYS A 208 5.41 23.35 -10.25
N GLU A 209 4.40 23.91 -10.92
CA GLU A 209 4.39 24.14 -12.36
C GLU A 209 3.95 25.59 -12.65
N LYS A 210 4.72 26.32 -13.46
CA LYS A 210 4.42 27.73 -13.85
C LYS A 210 4.08 28.61 -12.63
N ASP A 211 4.90 28.51 -11.59
CA ASP A 211 4.72 29.18 -10.29
C ASP A 211 3.46 28.82 -9.48
N ARG A 212 2.74 27.77 -9.86
CA ARG A 212 1.58 27.26 -9.12
C ARG A 212 1.85 25.88 -8.58
N TRP A 213 1.56 25.68 -7.30
CA TRP A 213 1.57 24.35 -6.71
C TRP A 213 0.32 23.59 -7.12
N LYS A 214 0.51 22.38 -7.62
CA LYS A 214 -0.53 21.45 -8.04
C LYS A 214 -0.64 20.31 -7.04
N TRP A 215 -1.84 19.79 -6.83
CA TRP A 215 -2.09 18.55 -6.10
C TRP A 215 -2.93 17.65 -6.99
N GLY A 216 -2.46 16.43 -7.23
CA GLY A 216 -3.03 15.58 -8.27
C GLY A 216 -2.47 14.16 -8.22
N ARG A 217 -2.61 13.42 -9.33
CA ARG A 217 -2.36 11.96 -9.39
C ARG A 217 -3.02 11.21 -8.23
N PHE A 218 -4.16 11.74 -7.78
CA PHE A 218 -4.91 11.23 -6.65
C PHE A 218 -5.71 10.01 -7.09
N ALA A 219 -5.26 8.82 -6.70
CA ALA A 219 -5.87 7.56 -7.09
C ALA A 219 -5.97 6.63 -5.88
N ILE A 220 -7.13 5.99 -5.74
CA ILE A 220 -7.41 4.95 -4.75
C ILE A 220 -7.80 3.68 -5.48
N ASP A 221 -7.26 2.53 -5.05
CA ASP A 221 -7.63 1.21 -5.58
C ASP A 221 -9.16 1.04 -5.54
N LYS A 222 -9.79 0.86 -6.70
CA LYS A 222 -11.25 0.74 -6.82
C LYS A 222 -11.85 -0.33 -5.91
N ARG A 223 -11.10 -1.40 -5.66
CA ARG A 223 -11.55 -2.54 -4.85
C ARG A 223 -11.67 -2.16 -3.38
N LEU A 224 -10.90 -1.16 -2.94
CA LEU A 224 -10.85 -0.66 -1.56
C LEU A 224 -11.52 0.71 -1.36
N ARG A 225 -12.19 1.26 -2.40
CA ARG A 225 -13.05 2.45 -2.27
C ARG A 225 -14.23 2.21 -1.31
N GLY A 226 -14.73 3.30 -0.73
CA GLY A 226 -15.81 3.29 0.27
C GLY A 226 -15.37 3.03 1.71
N LEU A 227 -14.06 3.06 1.99
CA LEU A 227 -13.48 2.89 3.34
C LEU A 227 -13.01 4.22 3.96
N GLY A 228 -13.34 5.36 3.36
CA GLY A 228 -12.83 6.68 3.81
C GLY A 228 -11.33 6.92 3.51
N LEU A 229 -10.65 5.98 2.85
CA LEU A 229 -9.21 6.07 2.55
C LEU A 229 -8.81 7.34 1.80
N GLY A 230 -9.59 7.70 0.77
CA GLY A 230 -9.33 8.91 -0.02
C GLY A 230 -9.33 10.17 0.84
N GLN A 231 -10.28 10.29 1.77
CA GLN A 231 -10.36 11.43 2.68
C GLN A 231 -9.17 11.47 3.64
N LYS A 232 -8.79 10.33 4.24
CA LYS A 232 -7.61 10.24 5.12
C LYS A 232 -6.32 10.63 4.40
N MET A 233 -6.17 10.17 3.17
CA MET A 233 -5.01 10.44 2.34
C MET A 233 -4.93 11.90 1.88
N ALA A 234 -6.07 12.49 1.50
CA ALA A 234 -6.17 13.91 1.20
C ALA A 234 -5.79 14.75 2.43
N ILE A 235 -6.37 14.49 3.60
CA ILE A 235 -6.05 15.23 4.83
C ILE A 235 -4.56 15.13 5.16
N HIS A 236 -3.99 13.92 5.11
CA HIS A 236 -2.57 13.72 5.44
C HIS A 236 -1.65 14.47 4.47
N SER A 237 -1.82 14.26 3.16
CA SER A 237 -0.98 14.90 2.15
C SER A 237 -1.14 16.43 2.17
N LEU A 238 -2.36 16.96 2.25
CA LEU A 238 -2.61 18.40 2.30
C LEU A 238 -2.01 19.06 3.55
N LYS A 239 -2.15 18.43 4.74
CA LYS A 239 -1.49 18.91 5.96
C LYS A 239 0.02 19.02 5.79
N GLU A 240 0.64 18.00 5.20
CA GLU A 240 2.08 18.02 5.01
C GLU A 240 2.50 19.06 3.97
N ILE A 241 1.72 19.19 2.89
CA ILE A 241 1.93 20.18 1.84
C ILE A 241 1.90 21.59 2.40
N PHE A 242 0.82 21.92 3.12
CA PHE A 242 0.62 23.24 3.71
C PHE A 242 1.60 23.58 4.83
N ARG A 243 2.18 22.57 5.48
CA ARG A 243 3.19 22.76 6.51
C ARG A 243 4.58 23.02 5.93
N GLN A 244 4.93 22.40 4.80
CA GLN A 244 6.32 22.33 4.34
C GLN A 244 6.60 23.06 3.03
N TYR A 245 5.61 23.32 2.16
CA TYR A 245 5.89 23.72 0.77
C TYR A 245 5.17 24.96 0.27
N THR A 246 3.90 25.16 0.63
CA THR A 246 3.06 26.24 0.08
C THR A 246 1.89 26.54 1.00
N ASP A 247 1.25 27.71 0.86
CA ASP A 247 -0.04 28.00 1.51
C ASP A 247 -1.21 27.93 0.51
N GLU A 248 -0.93 27.66 -0.77
CA GLU A 248 -1.90 27.68 -1.87
C GLU A 248 -1.72 26.48 -2.81
N LEU A 249 -2.85 25.92 -3.26
CA LEU A 249 -2.91 24.81 -4.23
C LEU A 249 -3.94 25.09 -5.32
N TYR A 250 -3.56 24.77 -6.55
CA TYR A 250 -4.40 24.81 -7.74
C TYR A 250 -4.60 23.39 -8.26
N ILE A 251 -5.85 22.94 -8.32
CA ILE A 251 -6.17 21.53 -8.54
C ILE A 251 -7.17 21.44 -9.68
N GLU A 252 -6.96 20.49 -10.60
CA GLU A 252 -7.95 20.06 -11.58
C GLU A 252 -8.43 18.68 -11.16
N ALA A 253 -9.71 18.58 -10.82
CA ALA A 253 -10.26 17.41 -10.15
C ALA A 253 -11.57 16.96 -10.79
N ARG A 254 -11.77 15.65 -10.88
CA ARG A 254 -13.09 15.07 -11.18
C ARG A 254 -14.09 15.39 -10.06
N GLU A 255 -15.37 15.38 -10.38
CA GLU A 255 -16.46 15.77 -9.48
C GLU A 255 -16.39 15.08 -8.10
N VAL A 256 -16.07 13.78 -8.06
CA VAL A 256 -15.93 13.03 -6.80
C VAL A 256 -14.84 13.64 -5.89
N THR A 257 -13.73 14.07 -6.47
CA THR A 257 -12.63 14.70 -5.74
C THR A 257 -12.97 16.14 -5.35
N VAL A 258 -13.66 16.90 -6.22
CA VAL A 258 -14.17 18.24 -5.90
C VAL A 258 -15.12 18.17 -4.70
N ASN A 259 -16.12 17.27 -4.72
CA ASN A 259 -17.07 17.07 -3.63
C ASN A 259 -16.40 16.65 -2.31
N MET A 260 -15.27 15.96 -2.39
CA MET A 260 -14.44 15.67 -1.22
C MET A 260 -13.71 16.92 -0.72
N LEU A 261 -13.08 17.69 -1.61
CA LEU A 261 -12.26 18.86 -1.23
C LEU A 261 -13.08 20.09 -0.83
N ILE A 262 -14.34 20.20 -1.26
CA ILE A 262 -15.28 21.22 -0.80
C ILE A 262 -15.45 21.16 0.73
N LYS A 263 -15.41 19.94 1.29
CA LYS A 263 -15.46 19.72 2.75
C LYS A 263 -14.27 20.34 3.49
N PHE A 264 -13.20 20.64 2.77
CA PHE A 264 -11.98 21.27 3.29
C PHE A 264 -11.85 22.73 2.85
N GLY A 265 -12.92 23.35 2.34
CA GLY A 265 -12.94 24.78 2.02
C GLY A 265 -12.36 25.13 0.65
N CYS A 266 -12.24 24.19 -0.29
CA CYS A 266 -11.81 24.54 -1.65
C CYS A 266 -12.86 25.42 -2.36
N LYS A 267 -12.41 26.28 -3.27
CA LYS A 267 -13.26 27.15 -4.10
C LYS A 267 -13.12 26.77 -5.57
N VAL A 268 -14.21 26.71 -6.31
CA VAL A 268 -14.18 26.60 -7.77
C VAL A 268 -13.69 27.92 -8.36
N ILE A 269 -12.70 27.87 -9.24
CA ILE A 269 -12.02 29.07 -9.81
C ILE A 269 -12.06 29.13 -11.34
N GLY A 270 -12.72 28.18 -11.99
CA GLY A 270 -12.84 28.12 -13.44
C GLY A 270 -14.05 27.31 -13.87
N GLU A 271 -14.28 27.28 -15.18
CA GLU A 271 -15.34 26.47 -15.77
C GLU A 271 -14.98 24.98 -15.74
N THR A 272 -16.00 24.14 -15.71
CA THR A 272 -15.85 22.70 -15.80
C THR A 272 -15.65 22.31 -17.26
N GLU A 273 -14.62 21.51 -17.54
CA GLU A 273 -14.24 21.09 -18.89
C GLU A 273 -14.38 19.56 -19.05
N GLU A 274 -14.75 19.11 -20.25
CA GLU A 274 -14.72 17.67 -20.58
C GLU A 274 -13.27 17.18 -20.62
N PHE A 275 -13.01 16.05 -19.96
CA PHE A 275 -11.69 15.45 -19.93
C PHE A 275 -11.76 13.92 -19.88
N TYR A 276 -11.66 13.29 -21.05
CA TYR A 276 -11.68 11.83 -21.23
C TYR A 276 -12.93 11.19 -20.61
N GLY A 277 -14.10 11.56 -21.12
CA GLY A 277 -15.40 10.96 -20.79
C GLY A 277 -16.06 11.47 -19.51
N GLU A 278 -15.33 12.13 -18.60
CA GLU A 278 -15.94 12.83 -17.46
C GLU A 278 -15.31 14.20 -17.24
N PRO A 279 -16.04 15.14 -16.60
CA PRO A 279 -15.54 16.50 -16.42
C PRO A 279 -14.44 16.63 -15.36
N ILE A 280 -13.60 17.64 -15.53
CA ILE A 280 -12.70 18.16 -14.49
C ILE A 280 -13.05 19.62 -14.17
N THR A 281 -12.97 19.98 -12.89
CA THR A 281 -13.23 21.34 -12.42
C THR A 281 -11.97 21.93 -11.79
N PRO A 282 -11.53 23.11 -12.23
CA PRO A 282 -10.45 23.87 -11.58
C PRO A 282 -10.90 24.39 -10.21
N ILE A 283 -10.17 24.01 -9.17
CA ILE A 283 -10.39 24.46 -7.79
C ILE A 283 -9.11 25.03 -7.17
N PHE A 284 -9.31 25.92 -6.21
CA PHE A 284 -8.29 26.52 -5.38
C PHE A 284 -8.49 26.10 -3.94
N LEU A 285 -7.42 25.72 -3.26
CA LEU A 285 -7.43 25.45 -1.83
C LEU A 285 -6.28 26.19 -1.18
N ASN A 286 -6.56 26.94 -0.13
CA ASN A 286 -5.53 27.58 0.69
C ASN A 286 -5.51 26.97 2.10
N LYS A 287 -4.40 27.20 2.78
CA LYS A 287 -4.15 26.67 4.12
C LYS A 287 -5.12 27.18 5.17
N GLU A 288 -5.46 28.47 5.13
CA GLU A 288 -6.36 29.08 6.12
C GLU A 288 -7.75 28.41 6.09
N LEU A 289 -8.36 28.30 4.91
CA LEU A 289 -9.65 27.64 4.73
C LEU A 289 -9.57 26.15 5.07
N PHE A 290 -8.47 25.49 4.70
CA PHE A 290 -8.23 24.10 5.06
C PHE A 290 -8.19 23.89 6.58
N ASP A 291 -7.43 24.71 7.30
CA ASP A 291 -7.29 24.62 8.76
C ASP A 291 -8.57 24.97 9.50
N GLU A 292 -9.35 25.95 9.01
CA GLU A 292 -10.67 26.29 9.54
C GLU A 292 -11.65 25.13 9.42
N HIS A 293 -11.79 24.56 8.22
CA HIS A 293 -12.75 23.49 7.97
C HIS A 293 -12.34 22.19 8.64
N LEU A 294 -11.03 21.90 8.70
CA LEU A 294 -10.53 20.69 9.35
C LEU A 294 -10.88 20.64 10.85
N LYS A 295 -10.91 21.79 11.55
CA LYS A 295 -11.36 21.87 12.96
C LYS A 295 -12.82 21.43 13.13
N SER A 296 -13.64 21.48 12.08
CA SER A 296 -15.02 20.99 12.11
C SER A 296 -15.15 19.48 11.93
N TYR A 297 -14.04 18.77 11.64
CA TYR A 297 -14.01 17.32 11.39
C TYR A 297 -13.23 16.50 12.44
N ILE A 298 -12.52 17.18 13.36
CA ILE A 298 -11.78 16.57 14.49
C ILE A 298 -12.61 16.76 15.75
#